data_AF-A0A212JXC8-F1
#
_entry.id   AF-A0A212JXC8-F1
#
_cell.length_a   1.000
_cell.length_b   1.000
_cell.length_c   1.000
_cell.angle_alpha   90.00
_cell.angle_beta   90.00
_cell.angle_gamma   90.00
#
_symmetry.space_group_name_H-M   'P 1'
#
loop_
_entity.id
_entity.type
_entity.pdbx_description
1 polymer ?
#
loop_
_entity_poly.entity_id
_entity_poly.type
_entity_poly.pdbx_seq_one_letter_code
_entity_poly.pdbx_strand_id
1 'polypeptide(L)'
;MSRSPLLKVYGHVYPVNNDFYAALEQACADAMPDEDDVPVLERDGDMARISFEGMYFPVDEVLAVFGEHLCPEHKGKLDVLDMEGWRLYRHAFNHGRIESHSAPLNNVLDYSGH
;
A
#
# COMPACT_ATOMS: atom_id res chain seq x y z
N MET A 1 18.49 2.25 -18.83
CA MET A 1 17.14 1.91 -19.33
C MET A 1 16.28 1.74 -18.11
N SER A 2 15.33 2.66 -17.87
CA SER A 2 14.39 2.56 -16.76
C SER A 2 13.51 1.33 -17.02
N ARG A 3 13.65 0.31 -16.18
CA ARG A 3 12.73 -0.83 -16.19
C ARG A 3 11.39 -0.29 -15.70
N SER A 4 10.29 -0.63 -16.37
CA SER A 4 8.98 -0.31 -15.81
C SER A 4 8.81 -1.12 -14.52
N PRO A 5 8.36 -0.49 -13.41
CA PRO A 5 8.14 -1.22 -12.16
C PRO A 5 7.10 -2.31 -12.40
N LEU A 6 7.35 -3.49 -11.83
CA LEU A 6 6.42 -4.62 -11.92
C LEU A 6 5.22 -4.40 -10.99
N LEU A 7 5.46 -3.67 -9.90
CA LEU A 7 4.48 -3.43 -8.86
C LEU A 7 4.52 -1.97 -8.42
N LYS A 8 3.35 -1.35 -8.30
CA LYS A 8 3.19 -0.06 -7.61
C LYS A 8 2.24 -0.22 -6.45
N VAL A 9 2.62 0.23 -5.26
CA VAL A 9 1.80 0.14 -4.05
C VAL A 9 1.67 1.51 -3.43
N TYR A 10 0.44 1.98 -3.30
CA TYR A 10 0.14 3.26 -2.68
C TYR A 10 -0.96 3.10 -1.66
N GLY A 11 -0.75 3.66 -0.48
CA GLY A 11 -1.73 3.54 0.58
C GLY A 11 -1.53 4.56 1.67
N HIS A 12 -2.51 4.62 2.54
CA HIS A 12 -2.39 5.31 3.80
C HIS A 12 -3.32 4.70 4.83
N VAL A 13 -2.98 4.87 6.10
CA VAL A 13 -3.83 4.53 7.24
C VAL A 13 -3.71 5.62 8.29
N TYR A 14 -4.82 5.96 8.94
CA TYR A 14 -4.86 6.89 10.06
C TYR A 14 -6.07 6.58 10.97
N PRO A 15 -6.01 6.88 12.27
CA PRO A 15 -4.83 7.36 13.00
C PRO A 15 -3.84 6.22 13.32
N VAL A 16 -2.53 6.43 13.28
CA VAL A 16 -1.51 5.44 13.66
C VAL A 16 -0.77 5.84 14.93
N ASN A 17 -0.60 4.87 15.83
CA ASN A 17 0.28 4.99 16.99
C ASN A 17 1.70 4.49 16.66
N ASN A 18 2.62 4.58 17.63
CA ASN A 18 4.02 4.20 17.41
C ASN A 18 4.18 2.69 17.16
N ASP A 19 3.43 1.85 17.86
CA ASP A 19 3.55 0.38 17.73
C ASP A 19 3.05 -0.08 16.36
N PHE A 20 1.94 0.49 15.89
CA PHE A 20 1.40 0.21 14.56
C PHE A 20 2.35 0.70 13.47
N TYR A 21 2.90 1.91 13.61
CA TYR A 21 3.88 2.42 12.65
C TYR A 21 5.14 1.54 12.58
N ALA A 22 5.68 1.14 13.74
CA ALA A 22 6.86 0.27 13.80
C ALA A 22 6.59 -1.12 13.20
N ALA A 23 5.39 -1.68 13.40
CA ALA A 23 4.99 -2.93 12.77
C ALA A 23 4.93 -2.80 11.24
N LEU A 24 4.43 -1.68 10.72
CA LEU A 24 4.43 -1.39 9.28
C LEU A 24 5.85 -1.22 8.73
N GLU A 25 6.75 -0.54 9.45
CA GLU A 25 8.17 -0.44 9.07
C GLU A 25 8.80 -1.82 8.93
N GLN A 26 8.56 -2.71 9.90
CA GLN A 26 9.09 -4.06 9.86
C GLN A 26 8.52 -4.89 8.71
N ALA A 27 7.21 -4.77 8.46
CA ALA A 27 6.56 -5.48 7.34
C ALA A 27 7.02 -4.95 5.98
N CYS A 28 7.48 -3.70 5.87
CA CYS A 28 8.00 -3.14 4.62
C CYS A 28 9.51 -3.40 4.41
N ALA A 29 10.21 -4.02 5.36
CA ALA A 29 11.68 -4.11 5.37
C ALA A 29 12.26 -4.87 4.17
N ASP A 30 11.55 -5.87 3.66
CA ASP A 30 11.98 -6.69 2.53
C ASP A 30 11.51 -6.15 1.15
N ALA A 31 10.89 -4.96 1.13
CA ALA A 31 10.50 -4.32 -0.13
C ALA A 31 11.72 -3.97 -0.99
N MET A 32 11.60 -4.14 -2.30
CA MET A 32 12.65 -3.88 -3.28
C MET A 32 12.21 -2.76 -4.23
N PRO A 33 12.35 -1.48 -3.82
CA PRO A 33 12.00 -0.33 -4.66
C PRO A 33 12.98 -0.18 -5.83
N ASP A 34 12.51 0.43 -6.93
CA ASP A 34 13.40 0.78 -8.06
C ASP A 34 14.24 2.03 -7.75
N GLU A 35 13.75 2.90 -6.86
CA GLU A 35 14.42 4.13 -6.40
C GLU A 35 14.63 4.09 -4.87
N ASP A 36 15.87 4.07 -4.41
CA ASP A 36 16.21 4.05 -2.98
C ASP A 36 16.02 5.41 -2.28
N ASP A 37 15.87 6.49 -3.04
CA ASP A 37 15.75 7.86 -2.51
C ASP A 37 14.33 8.18 -1.97
N VAL A 38 13.34 7.33 -2.28
CA VAL A 38 11.95 7.49 -1.81
C VAL A 38 11.65 6.46 -0.72
N PRO A 39 11.33 6.89 0.52
CA PRO A 39 10.99 5.94 1.58
C PRO A 39 9.68 5.21 1.25
N VAL A 40 9.69 3.88 1.41
CA VAL A 40 8.52 3.02 1.19
C VAL A 40 7.36 3.37 2.13
N LEU A 41 7.70 3.73 3.37
CA LEU A 41 6.76 4.15 4.41
C LEU A 41 7.20 5.50 4.98
N GLU A 42 6.26 6.44 5.06
CA GLU A 42 6.46 7.75 5.66
C GLU A 42 5.37 8.03 6.69
N ARG A 43 5.73 8.73 7.78
CA ARG A 43 4.78 9.22 8.77
C ARG A 43 4.53 10.71 8.60
N ASP A 44 3.28 11.09 8.51
CA ASP A 44 2.83 12.48 8.57
C ASP A 44 1.81 12.62 9.72
N GLY A 45 2.27 13.10 10.87
CA GLY A 45 1.45 13.18 12.09
C GLY A 45 0.97 11.81 12.57
N ASP A 46 -0.35 11.60 12.54
CA ASP A 46 -1.02 10.33 12.85
C ASP A 46 -1.38 9.53 11.60
N MET A 47 -0.82 9.86 10.44
CA MET A 47 -1.00 9.10 9.21
C MET A 47 0.28 8.36 8.84
N ALA A 48 0.17 7.07 8.51
CA ALA A 48 1.22 6.33 7.82
C ALA A 48 0.88 6.28 6.33
N ARG A 49 1.84 6.61 5.47
CA ARG A 49 1.70 6.65 4.01
C ARG A 49 2.67 5.66 3.39
N ILE A 50 2.14 4.73 2.59
CA ILE A 50 2.92 3.79 1.80
C ILE A 50 3.03 4.35 0.37
N SER A 51 4.26 4.45 -0.14
CA SER A 51 4.56 4.89 -1.50
C SER A 51 5.69 4.02 -2.05
N PHE A 52 5.33 3.09 -2.93
CA PHE A 52 6.27 2.11 -3.46
C PHE A 52 6.10 1.92 -4.97
N GLU A 53 7.23 1.89 -5.66
CA GLU A 53 7.34 1.44 -7.05
C GLU A 53 8.58 0.56 -7.16
N GLY A 54 8.45 -0.67 -7.63
CA GLY A 54 9.60 -1.56 -7.72
C GLY A 54 9.30 -2.98 -8.16
N MET A 55 10.24 -3.87 -7.83
CA MET A 55 10.20 -5.28 -8.22
C MET A 55 9.36 -6.14 -7.27
N TYR A 56 9.41 -5.85 -5.97
CA TYR A 56 8.75 -6.66 -4.95
C TYR A 56 8.29 -5.84 -3.75
N PHE A 57 7.05 -6.08 -3.31
CA PHE A 57 6.49 -5.53 -2.08
C PHE A 57 5.81 -6.66 -1.27
N PRO A 58 6.07 -6.78 0.04
CA PRO A 58 5.49 -7.81 0.90
C PRO A 58 4.03 -7.49 1.28
N VAL A 59 3.13 -7.55 0.29
CA VAL A 59 1.70 -7.17 0.46
C VAL A 59 1.03 -7.96 1.58
N ASP A 60 1.24 -9.28 1.64
CA ASP A 60 0.60 -10.15 2.63
C ASP A 60 1.03 -9.83 4.06
N GLU A 61 2.31 -9.49 4.28
CA GLU A 61 2.83 -9.12 5.61
C GLU A 61 2.25 -7.78 6.06
N VAL A 62 2.20 -6.81 5.15
CA VAL A 62 1.60 -5.50 5.41
C VAL A 62 0.09 -5.64 5.69
N LEU A 63 -0.62 -6.49 4.96
CA LEU A 63 -2.03 -6.80 5.23
C LEU A 63 -2.23 -7.54 6.56
N ALA A 64 -1.28 -8.39 6.98
CA ALA A 64 -1.32 -9.04 8.28
C ALA A 64 -1.20 -8.01 9.42
N VAL A 65 -0.26 -7.06 9.32
CA VAL A 65 -0.13 -5.95 10.28
C VAL A 65 -1.41 -5.11 10.33
N PHE A 66 -2.01 -4.80 9.17
CA PHE A 66 -3.32 -4.15 9.15
C PHE A 66 -4.39 -4.99 9.86
N GLY A 67 -4.46 -6.30 9.62
CA GLY A 67 -5.41 -7.19 10.28
C GLY A 67 -5.27 -7.25 11.80
N GLU A 68 -4.06 -7.12 12.32
CA GLU A 68 -3.77 -7.16 13.76
C GLU A 68 -4.04 -5.82 14.47
N HIS A 69 -3.81 -4.70 13.79
CA HIS A 69 -3.85 -3.37 14.40
C HIS A 69 -5.11 -2.54 14.08
N LEU A 70 -5.88 -2.90 13.04
CA LEU A 70 -7.06 -2.14 12.64
C LEU A 70 -8.20 -2.22 13.67
N CYS A 71 -8.38 -1.13 14.41
CA CYS A 71 -9.58 -0.81 15.19
C CYS A 71 -10.63 -0.03 14.37
N PRO A 72 -11.90 0.07 14.84
CA PRO A 72 -12.97 0.80 14.15
C PRO A 72 -12.71 2.29 13.84
N GLU A 73 -11.79 2.92 14.56
CA GLU A 73 -11.39 4.31 14.37
C GLU A 73 -10.50 4.52 13.13
N HIS A 74 -9.83 3.46 12.68
CA HIS A 74 -8.91 3.53 11.56
C HIS A 74 -9.63 3.61 10.22
N LYS A 75 -9.06 4.44 9.35
CA LYS A 75 -9.48 4.65 7.97
C LYS A 75 -8.26 4.64 7.07
N GLY A 76 -8.47 4.23 5.84
CA GLY A 76 -7.42 4.25 4.85
C GLY A 76 -7.66 3.26 3.73
N LYS A 77 -6.62 3.05 2.95
CA LYS A 77 -6.60 2.06 1.88
C LYS A 77 -5.18 1.67 1.51
N LEU A 78 -5.05 0.52 0.86
CA LEU A 78 -3.86 0.08 0.14
C LEU A 78 -4.26 -0.32 -1.28
N ASP A 79 -3.73 0.38 -2.27
CA ASP A 79 -3.87 0.09 -3.69
C ASP A 79 -2.59 -0.58 -4.18
N VAL A 80 -2.71 -1.80 -4.72
CA VAL A 80 -1.63 -2.60 -5.31
C VAL A 80 -1.90 -2.73 -6.81
N LEU A 81 -1.06 -2.10 -7.62
CA LEU A 81 -1.10 -2.13 -9.07
C LEU A 81 -0.07 -3.16 -9.55
N ASP A 82 -0.56 -4.33 -9.94
CA ASP A 82 0.21 -5.39 -10.59
C ASP A 82 0.27 -5.09 -12.08
N MET A 83 1.44 -4.66 -12.54
CA MET A 83 1.68 -4.28 -13.93
C MET A 83 1.87 -5.51 -14.83
N GLU A 84 2.23 -6.68 -14.28
CA GLU A 84 2.38 -7.93 -15.03
C GLU A 84 1.02 -8.60 -15.26
N GLY A 85 0.21 -8.75 -14.20
CA GLY A 85 -1.14 -9.29 -14.29
C GLY A 85 -2.17 -8.30 -14.86
N TRP A 86 -1.79 -7.03 -14.97
CA TRP A 86 -2.64 -5.90 -15.40
C TRP A 86 -3.88 -5.72 -14.50
N ARG A 87 -3.67 -5.75 -13.18
CA ARG A 87 -4.73 -5.69 -12.16
C ARG A 87 -4.45 -4.65 -11.09
N LEU A 88 -5.52 -3.98 -10.67
CA LEU A 88 -5.56 -3.23 -9.42
C LEU A 88 -6.20 -4.12 -8.35
N TYR A 89 -5.54 -4.25 -7.21
CA TYR A 89 -6.12 -4.74 -5.97
C TYR A 89 -6.25 -3.57 -5.01
N ARG A 90 -7.46 -3.34 -4.50
CA ARG A 90 -7.76 -2.27 -3.54
C ARG A 90 -8.21 -2.91 -2.24
N HIS A 91 -7.49 -2.62 -1.18
CA HIS A 91 -7.81 -3.00 0.19
C HIS A 91 -8.26 -1.74 0.94
N ALA A 92 -9.55 -1.57 1.17
CA ALA A 92 -10.08 -0.45 1.94
C ALA A 92 -10.14 -0.82 3.43
N PHE A 93 -9.77 0.12 4.29
CA PHE A 93 -9.80 -0.05 5.75
C PHE A 93 -10.99 0.71 6.31
N ASN A 94 -11.97 -0.02 6.84
CA ASN A 94 -13.18 0.58 7.40
C ASN A 94 -13.71 -0.23 8.57
N HIS A 95 -14.07 0.44 9.66
CA HIS A 95 -14.62 -0.19 10.87
C HIS A 95 -13.80 -1.39 11.39
N GLY A 96 -12.47 -1.30 11.36
CA GLY A 96 -11.59 -2.37 11.85
C GLY A 96 -11.55 -3.60 10.93
N ARG A 97 -11.95 -3.46 9.66
CA ARG A 97 -11.98 -4.55 8.69
C ARG A 97 -11.29 -4.12 7.41
N ILE A 98 -10.74 -5.10 6.72
CA ILE A 98 -10.16 -4.96 5.39
C ILE A 98 -11.18 -5.44 4.36
N GLU A 99 -11.62 -4.57 3.48
CA GLU A 99 -12.48 -4.89 2.34
C GLU A 99 -11.63 -4.90 1.06
N SER A 100 -11.55 -6.06 0.41
CA SER A 100 -10.67 -6.24 -0.75
C SER A 100 -11.46 -6.37 -2.04
N HIS A 101 -11.07 -5.59 -3.04
CA HIS A 101 -11.65 -5.60 -4.39
C HIS A 101 -10.53 -5.68 -5.43
N SER A 102 -10.83 -6.22 -6.61
CA SER A 102 -9.91 -6.16 -7.74
C SER A 102 -10.60 -5.73 -9.02
N ALA A 103 -9.86 -5.04 -9.88
CA ALA A 103 -10.33 -4.58 -11.18
C ALA A 103 -9.19 -4.65 -12.21
N PRO A 104 -9.49 -4.85 -13.50
CA PRO A 104 -8.46 -4.72 -14.55
C PRO A 104 -7.99 -3.27 -14.66
N LEU A 105 -6.70 -3.04 -14.93
CA LEU A 105 -6.13 -1.69 -15.04
C LEU A 105 -6.69 -0.87 -16.22
N ASN A 106 -7.29 -1.53 -17.23
CA ASN A 106 -7.97 -0.85 -18.35
C ASN A 106 -9.01 0.17 -17.86
N ASN A 107 -9.74 -0.13 -16.79
CA ASN A 107 -10.76 0.77 -16.24
C ASN A 107 -10.17 1.92 -15.40
N VAL A 108 -8.88 1.86 -15.05
CA VAL A 108 -8.21 2.80 -14.14
C VAL A 108 -7.40 3.85 -14.92
N LEU A 109 -6.81 3.46 -16.06
CA LEU A 109 -6.03 4.38 -16.91
C LEU A 109 -6.90 5.29 -17.78
N ASP A 110 -8.12 4.89 -18.14
CA ASP A 110 -9.07 5.74 -18.88
C ASP A 110 -9.57 6.94 -18.06
N TYR A 111 -9.45 6.89 -16.72
CA TYR A 111 -9.96 7.94 -15.82
C TYR A 111 -8.89 8.92 -15.31
N SER A 112 -7.62 8.72 -15.67
CA SER A 112 -6.51 9.61 -15.27
C SER A 112 -6.22 10.72 -16.30
N GLY A 113 -7.10 10.88 -17.29
CA GLY A 113 -7.00 11.88 -18.35
C GLY A 113 -8.25 12.75 -18.46
N HIS A 114 -8.51 13.60 -17.47
CA HIS A 114 -9.30 14.82 -17.67
C HIS A 114 -8.87 15.95 -16.74
#